data_AF-A0A1G5YI87-F1
#
_entry.id   AF-A0A1G5YI87-F1
#
_cell.length_a   1.000
_cell.length_b   1.000
_cell.length_c   1.000
_cell.angle_alpha   90.00
_cell.angle_beta   90.00
_cell.angle_gamma   90.00
#
_symmetry.space_group_name_H-M   'P 1'
#
loop_
_entity.id
_entity.type
_entity.pdbx_description
1 polymer ?
#
loop_
_entity_poly.entity_id
_entity_poly.type
_entity_poly.pdbx_seq_one_letter_code
_entity_poly.pdbx_strand_id
1 'polypeptide(L)'
;MVLLILKIFISLFFAFTWIPLIKLDYWWVRVFDYPRFKKLSVFATLIIFWILLGREDAGFWYWAAGIFVSMSYLVFLVWTYSILGKKMVQKEPYDTEKGIHLIAGNVYQYNRELDYPRSMCSSRLDQIIFRLN
;
A
#
# COMPACT_ATOMS: atom_id res chain seq x y z
N MET A 1 32.89 6.66 -1.67
CA MET A 1 31.82 6.85 -2.68
C MET A 1 30.61 5.95 -2.42
N VAL A 2 30.78 4.62 -2.37
CA VAL A 2 29.66 3.66 -2.18
C VAL A 2 28.81 3.92 -0.94
N LEU A 3 29.44 4.13 0.23
CA LEU A 3 28.72 4.44 1.47
C LEU A 3 27.89 5.73 1.40
N LEU A 4 28.38 6.73 0.67
CA LEU A 4 27.64 7.99 0.48
C LEU A 4 26.39 7.76 -0.36
N ILE A 5 26.52 7.00 -1.45
CA ILE A 5 25.39 6.58 -2.29
C ILE A 5 24.35 5.85 -1.44
N LEU A 6 24.80 4.88 -0.63
CA LEU A 6 23.91 4.11 0.23
C LEU A 6 23.16 5.00 1.25
N LYS A 7 23.86 5.93 1.90
CA LYS A 7 23.24 6.92 2.81
C LYS A 7 22.19 7.78 2.09
N ILE A 8 22.48 8.25 0.87
CA ILE A 8 21.54 9.03 0.06
C ILE A 8 20.28 8.22 -0.24
N PHE A 9 20.43 6.97 -0.68
CA PHE A 9 19.29 6.09 -0.94
C PHE A 9 18.47 5.82 0.32
N ILE A 10 19.12 5.55 1.45
CA ILE A 10 18.41 5.35 2.73
C ILE A 10 17.62 6.61 3.11
N SER A 11 18.24 7.79 3.06
CA SER A 11 17.57 9.07 3.34
C SER A 11 16.37 9.33 2.41
N LEU A 12 16.52 9.05 1.12
CA LEU A 12 15.44 9.22 0.14
C LEU A 12 14.24 8.33 0.48
N PHE A 13 14.49 7.05 0.79
CA PHE A 13 13.43 6.11 1.14
C PHE A 13 12.83 6.37 2.53
N PHE A 14 13.60 6.93 3.47
CA PHE A 14 13.03 7.49 4.70
C PHE A 14 12.04 8.60 4.36
N ALA A 15 12.41 9.57 3.54
CA ALA A 15 11.50 10.64 3.14
C ALA A 15 10.20 10.06 2.53
N PHE A 16 10.30 9.11 1.60
CA PHE A 16 9.12 8.46 1.00
C PHE A 16 8.26 7.63 1.97
N THR A 17 8.82 7.25 3.11
CA THR A 17 8.10 6.49 4.14
C THR A 17 7.41 7.41 5.13
N TRP A 18 8.07 8.52 5.48
CA TRP A 18 7.62 9.42 6.54
C TRP A 18 6.82 10.64 6.03
N ILE A 19 7.05 11.11 4.80
CA ILE A 19 6.31 12.23 4.18
C ILE A 19 4.78 12.04 4.26
N PRO A 20 4.22 10.85 3.94
CA PRO A 20 2.76 10.65 3.98
C PRO A 20 2.14 10.72 5.37
N LEU A 21 2.93 10.63 6.44
CA LEU A 21 2.38 10.80 7.80
C LEU A 21 1.96 12.25 8.05
N ILE A 22 2.50 13.20 7.29
CA ILE A 22 2.03 14.58 7.30
C ILE A 22 0.69 14.57 6.56
N LYS A 23 -0.41 14.84 7.28
CA LYS A 23 -1.78 14.87 6.75
C LYS A 23 -2.00 16.05 5.80
N LEU A 24 -1.32 16.02 4.66
CA LEU A 24 -1.49 16.96 3.57
C LEU A 24 -2.48 16.37 2.57
N ASP A 25 -3.50 17.14 2.21
CA ASP A 25 -4.53 16.69 1.28
C ASP A 25 -4.07 16.68 -0.19
N TYR A 26 -2.80 17.03 -0.46
CA TYR A 26 -2.21 17.00 -1.79
C TYR A 26 -2.11 15.56 -2.33
N TRP A 27 -2.69 15.33 -3.51
CA TRP A 27 -2.71 14.01 -4.16
C TRP A 27 -1.30 13.44 -4.40
N TRP A 28 -0.33 14.28 -4.74
CA TRP A 28 1.04 13.84 -5.04
C TRP A 28 1.80 13.37 -3.78
N VAL A 29 1.42 13.86 -2.60
CA VAL A 29 1.93 13.36 -1.31
C VAL A 29 1.40 11.95 -1.06
N ARG A 30 0.10 11.75 -1.33
CA ARG A 30 -0.57 10.45 -1.22
C ARG A 30 -0.05 9.40 -2.20
N VAL A 31 0.61 9.78 -3.30
CA VAL A 31 1.29 8.81 -4.18
C VAL A 31 2.30 7.98 -3.40
N PHE A 32 3.00 8.57 -2.43
CA PHE A 32 3.97 7.87 -1.61
C PHE A 32 3.34 6.93 -0.57
N ASP A 33 2.02 7.00 -0.29
CA ASP A 33 1.35 6.04 0.60
C ASP A 33 1.33 4.61 0.03
N TYR A 34 1.42 4.49 -1.29
CA TYR A 34 1.51 3.24 -2.04
C TYR A 34 2.85 3.18 -2.81
N PRO A 35 3.34 2.02 -3.26
CA PRO A 35 3.07 0.65 -2.83
C PRO A 35 3.95 0.23 -1.64
N ARG A 36 3.36 0.08 -0.45
CA ARG A 36 4.04 -0.18 0.84
C ARG A 36 4.94 -1.41 0.83
N PHE A 37 4.51 -2.48 0.16
CA PHE A 37 5.28 -3.71 0.04
C PHE A 37 6.61 -3.51 -0.70
N LYS A 38 6.61 -2.74 -1.80
CA LYS A 38 7.86 -2.48 -2.55
C LYS A 38 8.84 -1.68 -1.72
N LYS A 39 8.36 -0.71 -0.92
CA LYS A 39 9.21 0.04 0.02
C LYS A 39 9.84 -0.89 1.06
N LEU A 40 9.07 -1.84 1.60
CA LEU A 40 9.60 -2.83 2.54
C LEU A 40 10.72 -3.68 1.90
N SER A 41 10.52 -4.17 0.68
CA SER A 41 11.54 -4.92 -0.05
C SER A 41 12.80 -4.09 -0.28
N VAL A 42 12.67 -2.82 -0.64
CA VAL A 42 13.83 -1.92 -0.80
C VAL A 42 14.58 -1.76 0.51
N PHE A 43 13.91 -1.51 1.64
CA PHE A 43 14.60 -1.44 2.94
C PHE A 43 15.28 -2.76 3.32
N ALA A 44 14.67 -3.91 3.01
CA ALA A 44 15.28 -5.21 3.23
C ALA A 44 16.59 -5.37 2.42
N THR A 45 16.62 -4.90 1.17
CA THR A 45 17.84 -4.88 0.37
C THR A 45 18.88 -3.86 0.91
N LEU A 46 18.42 -2.67 1.32
CA LEU A 46 19.29 -1.63 1.87
C LEU A 46 19.95 -2.05 3.18
N ILE A 47 19.24 -2.74 4.08
CA ILE A 47 19.83 -3.22 5.35
C ILE A 47 20.89 -4.29 5.09
N ILE A 48 20.68 -5.18 4.12
CA ILE A 48 21.70 -6.18 3.73
C ILE A 48 22.96 -5.48 3.22
N PHE A 49 22.82 -4.53 2.29
CA PHE A 49 23.98 -3.77 1.80
C PHE A 49 24.62 -2.91 2.90
N TRP A 50 23.83 -2.36 3.81
CA TRP A 50 24.34 -1.59 4.95
C TRP A 50 25.22 -2.45 5.85
N ILE A 51 24.78 -3.66 6.20
CA ILE A 51 25.55 -4.59 7.02
C ILE A 51 26.81 -5.07 6.30
N LEU A 52 26.72 -5.41 5.01
CA LEU A 52 27.85 -5.96 4.25
C LEU A 52 28.94 -4.93 3.91
N LEU A 53 28.54 -3.68 3.62
CA LEU A 53 29.45 -2.65 3.13
C LEU A 53 29.76 -1.56 4.17
N GLY A 54 28.96 -1.50 5.24
CA GLY A 54 29.08 -0.52 6.31
C GLY A 54 30.38 -0.64 7.07
N ARG A 55 30.78 0.47 7.68
CA ARG A 55 31.87 0.51 8.65
C ARG A 55 31.26 0.66 10.02
N GLU A 56 31.73 -0.10 11.01
CA GLU A 56 31.26 -0.04 12.40
C GLU A 56 31.75 1.24 13.10
N ASP A 57 31.32 2.39 12.60
CA ASP A 57 31.45 3.67 13.29
C ASP A 57 30.22 3.94 14.17
N ALA A 58 30.28 4.99 14.99
CA ALA A 58 29.12 5.38 15.80
C ALA A 58 27.88 5.68 14.92
N GLY A 59 28.10 6.13 13.68
CA GLY A 59 27.04 6.37 12.68
C GLY A 59 26.30 5.10 12.26
N PHE A 60 26.99 3.97 12.21
CA PHE A 60 26.48 2.69 11.72
C PHE A 60 25.16 2.29 12.36
N TRP A 61 25.14 2.31 13.69
CA TRP A 61 23.99 1.89 14.48
C TRP A 61 22.80 2.83 14.32
N TYR A 62 23.03 4.14 14.17
CA TYR A 62 21.94 5.10 13.94
C TYR A 62 21.21 4.82 12.61
N TRP A 63 21.95 4.57 11.54
CA TRP A 63 21.35 4.22 10.24
C TRP A 63 20.65 2.87 10.28
N ALA A 64 21.27 1.85 10.88
CA ALA A 64 20.68 0.52 11.02
C ALA A 64 19.38 0.56 11.82
N ALA A 65 19.36 1.29 12.94
CA ALA A 65 18.16 1.52 13.75
C ALA A 65 17.06 2.23 12.95
N GLY A 66 17.40 3.29 12.21
CA GLY A 66 16.43 4.00 11.36
C GLY A 66 15.79 3.10 10.29
N ILE A 67 16.58 2.22 9.67
CA ILE A 67 16.07 1.24 8.69
C ILE A 67 15.16 0.24 9.40
N PHE A 68 15.58 -0.29 10.55
CA PHE A 68 14.80 -1.26 11.31
C PHE A 68 13.44 -0.70 11.76
N VAL A 69 13.41 0.54 12.27
CA VAL A 69 12.17 1.22 12.66
C VAL A 69 11.26 1.41 11.44
N SER A 70 11.81 1.86 10.31
CA SER A 70 11.04 2.06 9.07
C SER A 70 10.47 0.73 8.54
N MET A 71 11.25 -0.35 8.58
CA MET A 71 10.79 -1.70 8.22
C MET A 71 9.69 -2.18 9.14
N SER A 72 9.85 -2.03 10.45
CA SER A 72 8.86 -2.45 11.45
C SER A 72 7.52 -1.73 11.26
N TYR A 73 7.58 -0.43 11.00
CA TYR A 73 6.41 0.38 10.66
C TYR A 73 5.73 -0.10 9.37
N LEU A 74 6.50 -0.35 8.30
CA LEU A 74 5.96 -0.85 7.04
C LEU A 74 5.37 -2.26 7.17
N VAL A 75 5.98 -3.14 7.97
CA VAL A 75 5.44 -4.47 8.27
C VAL A 75 4.10 -4.35 8.98
N PHE A 76 4.00 -3.49 10.00
CA PHE A 76 2.74 -3.22 10.69
C PHE A 76 1.64 -2.75 9.73
N LEU A 77 1.98 -1.83 8.81
CA LEU A 77 1.05 -1.33 7.80
C LEU A 77 0.65 -2.38 6.75
N VAL A 78 1.52 -3.32 6.40
CA VAL A 78 1.24 -4.37 5.41
C VAL A 78 0.47 -5.52 6.05
N TRP A 79 0.70 -5.80 7.32
CA TRP A 79 0.10 -6.91 8.05
C TRP A 79 -1.43 -6.87 8.05
N THR A 80 -2.02 -5.68 8.20
CA THR A 80 -3.48 -5.48 8.19
C THR A 80 -4.14 -5.84 6.86
N TYR A 81 -3.39 -5.79 5.76
CA TYR A 81 -3.86 -6.15 4.42
C TYR A 81 -3.33 -7.50 3.94
N SER A 82 -2.55 -8.20 4.77
CA SER A 82 -2.05 -9.54 4.46
C SER A 82 -3.14 -10.58 4.68
N ILE A 83 -2.91 -11.80 4.17
CA ILE A 83 -3.79 -12.97 4.34
C ILE A 83 -4.05 -13.28 5.83
N LEU A 84 -3.07 -12.95 6.68
CA LEU A 84 -3.14 -13.09 8.13
C LEU A 84 -3.89 -11.93 8.83
N GLY A 85 -4.27 -10.91 8.07
CA GLY A 85 -5.06 -9.78 8.55
C GLY A 85 -6.49 -10.21 8.89
N LYS A 86 -7.09 -9.50 9.86
CA LYS A 86 -8.48 -9.74 10.26
C LYS A 86 -9.39 -9.53 9.05
N LYS A 87 -10.17 -10.56 8.70
CA LYS A 87 -11.21 -10.42 7.67
C LYS A 87 -12.13 -9.26 8.03
N MET A 88 -12.19 -8.26 7.17
CA MET A 88 -13.00 -7.06 7.36
C MET A 88 -14.49 -7.31 7.06
N VAL A 89 -14.84 -8.48 6.52
CA VAL A 89 -16.22 -8.84 6.14
C VAL A 89 -16.62 -10.13 6.83
N GLN A 90 -17.73 -10.08 7.57
CA GLN A 90 -18.42 -11.26 8.08
C GLN A 90 -19.26 -11.85 6.95
N LYS A 91 -19.16 -13.16 6.75
CA LYS A 91 -19.87 -13.84 5.67
C LYS A 91 -21.20 -14.35 6.23
N GLU A 92 -22.27 -13.63 5.98
CA GLU A 92 -23.62 -14.07 6.33
C GLU A 92 -24.20 -15.00 5.26
N PRO A 93 -25.10 -15.95 5.62
CA PRO A 93 -25.85 -16.74 4.66
C PRO A 93 -26.65 -15.82 3.75
N TYR A 94 -26.46 -15.96 2.44
CA TYR A 94 -27.12 -15.11 1.46
C TYR A 94 -28.57 -15.60 1.23
N ASP A 95 -29.55 -14.81 1.64
CA ASP A 95 -30.96 -15.01 1.31
C ASP A 95 -31.27 -14.35 -0.05
N THR A 96 -31.69 -15.17 -1.00
CA THR A 96 -31.90 -14.74 -2.39
C THR A 96 -33.17 -13.90 -2.55
N GLU A 97 -34.12 -14.01 -1.61
CA GLU A 97 -35.40 -13.29 -1.64
C GLU A 97 -35.37 -11.97 -0.86
N LYS A 98 -34.36 -11.75 -0.01
CA LYS A 98 -34.23 -10.55 0.85
C LYS A 98 -32.93 -9.76 0.64
N GLY A 99 -32.10 -10.18 -0.31
CA GLY A 99 -30.82 -9.56 -0.61
C GLY A 99 -30.94 -8.37 -1.55
N ILE A 100 -30.32 -7.24 -1.20
CA ILE A 100 -30.12 -6.12 -2.12
C ILE A 100 -28.77 -6.30 -2.83
N HIS A 101 -28.78 -6.23 -4.16
CA HIS A 101 -27.57 -6.23 -4.98
C HIS A 101 -27.06 -4.81 -5.20
N LEU A 102 -25.91 -4.49 -4.59
CA LEU A 102 -25.24 -3.20 -4.77
C LEU A 102 -24.01 -3.38 -5.66
N ILE A 103 -23.93 -2.60 -6.73
CA ILE A 103 -22.72 -2.48 -7.55
C ILE A 103 -22.22 -1.04 -7.46
N ALA A 104 -21.02 -0.87 -6.91
CA ALA A 104 -20.31 0.42 -6.90
C ALA A 104 -19.12 0.32 -7.86
N GLY A 105 -19.05 1.23 -8.83
CA GLY A 105 -18.01 1.25 -9.84
C GLY A 105 -17.46 2.67 -10.03
N ASN A 106 -16.13 2.78 -10.18
CA ASN A 106 -15.51 4.03 -10.58
C ASN A 106 -15.57 4.16 -12.10
N VAL A 107 -16.33 5.13 -12.61
CA VAL A 107 -16.58 5.34 -14.05
C VAL A 107 -15.42 6.08 -14.73
N TYR A 108 -14.48 6.62 -13.95
CA TYR A 108 -13.39 7.45 -14.49
C TYR A 108 -12.18 6.65 -15.01
N GLN A 109 -12.06 5.37 -14.65
CA GLN A 109 -11.08 4.50 -15.32
C GLN A 109 -11.65 4.05 -16.67
N TYR A 110 -10.90 4.29 -17.75
CA TYR A 110 -11.13 3.64 -19.04
C TYR A 110 -11.01 2.13 -18.86
N ASN A 111 -12.13 1.49 -18.54
CA ASN A 111 -12.20 0.05 -18.44
C ASN A 111 -12.08 -0.51 -19.86
N ARG A 112 -10.93 -1.12 -20.18
CA ARG A 112 -10.72 -1.73 -21.51
C ARG A 112 -11.63 -2.94 -21.73
N GLU A 113 -12.18 -3.51 -20.65
CA GLU A 113 -13.17 -4.58 -20.66
C GLU A 113 -14.56 -4.02 -20.32
N LEU A 114 -15.17 -3.33 -21.28
CA LEU A 114 -16.52 -2.76 -21.15
C LEU A 114 -17.65 -3.81 -21.15
N ASP A 115 -17.35 -5.06 -21.51
CA ASP A 115 -18.36 -6.12 -21.65
C ASP A 115 -18.78 -6.72 -20.31
N TYR A 116 -17.87 -6.80 -19.34
CA TYR A 116 -18.15 -7.34 -18.01
C TYR A 116 -19.15 -6.47 -17.20
N PRO A 117 -19.02 -5.13 -17.14
CA PRO A 117 -20.00 -4.29 -16.46
C PRO A 117 -21.38 -4.29 -17.14
N ARG A 118 -21.43 -4.41 -18.48
CA ARG A 118 -22.68 -4.44 -19.24
C ARG A 118 -23.47 -5.72 -19.00
N SER A 119 -22.79 -6.87 -18.97
CA SER A 119 -23.44 -8.16 -18.73
C SER A 119 -24.02 -8.27 -17.32
N MET A 120 -23.41 -7.59 -16.33
CA MET A 120 -23.97 -7.46 -14.97
C MET A 120 -25.20 -6.54 -14.91
N CYS A 121 -25.26 -5.47 -15.70
CA CYS A 121 -26.41 -4.57 -15.72
C CYS A 121 -27.63 -5.16 -16.45
N SER A 122 -27.43 -5.97 -17.49
CA SER A 122 -28.53 -6.49 -18.32
C SER A 122 -29.30 -7.65 -17.70
N SER A 123 -28.81 -8.24 -16.60
CA SER A 123 -29.30 -9.53 -16.08
C SER A 123 -30.10 -9.47 -14.79
N ARG A 124 -30.18 -8.32 -14.08
CA ARG A 124 -31.01 -8.15 -12.86
C ARG A 124 -31.62 -6.75 -12.79
N LEU A 125 -32.95 -6.67 -12.72
CA LEU A 125 -33.77 -5.45 -12.74
C LEU A 125 -33.76 -4.66 -11.41
N ASP A 126 -33.31 -5.26 -10.30
CA ASP A 126 -33.45 -4.70 -8.94
C ASP A 126 -32.13 -4.10 -8.37
N GLN A 127 -31.31 -3.47 -9.21
CA GLN A 127 -29.96 -3.02 -8.83
C GLN A 127 -29.87 -1.51 -8.57
N ILE A 128 -29.18 -1.12 -7.49
CA ILE A 128 -28.84 0.27 -7.20
C ILE A 128 -27.38 0.52 -7.65
N ILE A 129 -27.19 1.48 -8.56
CA ILE A 129 -25.87 1.85 -9.11
C ILE A 129 -25.39 3.15 -8.46
N PHE A 130 -24.27 3.09 -7.74
CA PHE A 130 -23.61 4.29 -7.22
C PHE A 130 -22.42 4.68 -8.09
N ARG A 131 -22.43 5.93 -8.57
CA ARG A 131 -21.27 6.58 -9.20
C ARG A 131 -20.39 7.18 -8.10
N LEU A 132 -19.18 6.65 -7.94
CA LEU A 132 -18.16 7.25 -7.09
C LEU A 132 -17.41 8.30 -7.93
N ASN A 133 -17.60 9.59 -7.61
CA ASN A 133 -16.85 10.71 -8.18
C ASN A 133 -15.49 10.86 -7.50
#